data_AF-A0A7L3NKI6-F1
#
_entry.id   AF-A0A7L3NKI6-F1
#
_cell.length_a   1.000
_cell.length_b   1.000
_cell.length_c   1.000
_cell.angle_alpha   90.00
_cell.angle_beta   90.00
_cell.angle_gamma   90.00
#
_symmetry.space_group_name_H-M   'P 1'
#
loop_
_entity.id
_entity.type
_entity.pdbx_description
1 polymer ?
#
loop_
_entity_poly.entity_id
_entity_poly.type
_entity_poly.pdbx_seq_one_letter_code
_entity_poly.pdbx_strand_id
1 'polypeptide(L)'
;WRVQENTITYTLPVFLQPPPGHSFRLQMDTTGQLPAGHRNVIHVGLECTCWRDQLLGSISCFLHHPTSKLPGDQSSDLLRTLCTRSCLDLKKIACWARLLVRSAWLLLPQSHRCQLTVLPSSHSCMFQLTGISEVNIFTEMIFGVQRGSSVTCLSQ
;
A
#
# COMPACT_ATOMS: atom_id res chain seq x y z
N TRP A 1 -9.46 18.58 -2.93
CA TRP A 1 -10.86 18.22 -3.22
C TRP A 1 -11.26 18.91 -4.51
N ARG A 2 -12.13 18.32 -5.32
CA ARG A 2 -12.80 19.01 -6.44
C ARG A 2 -14.29 19.03 -6.16
N VAL A 3 -14.91 20.20 -6.30
CA VAL A 3 -16.38 20.36 -6.27
C VAL A 3 -16.84 20.55 -7.70
N GLN A 4 -17.76 19.69 -8.12
CA GLN A 4 -18.57 19.84 -9.32
C GLN A 4 -20.02 19.70 -8.84
N GLU A 5 -21.01 20.33 -9.50
CA GLU A 5 -22.39 20.44 -9.01
C GLU A 5 -22.87 19.18 -8.25
N ASN A 6 -23.25 19.35 -6.97
CA ASN A 6 -23.67 18.31 -6.02
C ASN A 6 -22.70 17.14 -5.77
N THR A 7 -21.40 17.31 -6.05
CA THR A 7 -20.39 16.26 -5.90
C THR A 7 -19.11 16.77 -5.25
N ILE A 8 -18.58 16.02 -4.29
CA ILE A 8 -17.28 16.28 -3.64
C ILE A 8 -16.40 15.06 -3.81
N THR A 9 -15.20 15.24 -4.38
CA THR A 9 -14.19 14.18 -4.46
C THR A 9 -13.00 14.46 -3.54
N TYR A 10 -12.76 13.54 -2.62
CA TYR A 10 -11.58 13.48 -1.77
C TYR A 10 -10.53 12.54 -2.39
N THR A 11 -9.29 12.99 -2.40
CA THR A 11 -8.15 12.16 -2.80
C THR A 11 -7.34 11.85 -1.55
N LEU A 12 -7.23 10.56 -1.22
CA LEU A 12 -6.53 10.08 -0.04
C LEU A 12 -5.24 9.38 -0.46
N PRO A 13 -4.06 9.99 -0.22
CA PRO A 13 -2.80 9.27 -0.38
C PRO A 13 -2.65 8.22 0.73
N VAL A 14 -2.38 6.98 0.34
CA VAL A 14 -2.15 5.84 1.23
C VAL A 14 -0.72 5.36 1.05
N PHE A 15 0.13 5.63 2.05
CA PHE A 15 1.53 5.24 2.03
C PHE A 15 1.71 3.86 2.67
N LEU A 16 2.13 2.89 1.85
CA LEU A 16 2.50 1.57 2.31
C LEU A 16 3.84 1.65 3.02
N GLN A 17 3.98 0.84 4.07
CA GLN A 17 5.23 0.60 4.78
C GLN A 17 5.66 -0.84 4.56
N PRO A 18 6.98 -1.12 4.43
CA PRO A 18 7.43 -2.47 4.29
C PRO A 18 7.18 -3.25 5.58
N PRO A 19 6.87 -4.55 5.50
CA PRO A 19 6.77 -5.38 6.70
C PRO A 19 8.13 -5.43 7.44
N PRO A 20 8.15 -5.75 8.74
CA PRO A 20 9.40 -5.84 9.50
C PRO A 20 10.45 -6.71 8.79
N GLY A 21 11.70 -6.25 8.80
CA GLY A 21 12.81 -6.91 8.12
C GLY A 21 12.84 -6.76 6.60
N HIS A 22 11.95 -5.96 6.00
CA HIS A 22 11.92 -5.69 4.57
C HIS A 22 12.12 -4.21 4.25
N SER A 23 12.54 -3.95 3.02
CA SER A 23 12.72 -2.62 2.43
C SER A 23 12.05 -2.56 1.06
N PHE A 24 11.51 -1.39 0.72
CA PHE A 24 11.05 -1.10 -0.63
C PHE A 24 12.19 -0.55 -1.47
N ARG A 25 12.44 -1.18 -2.62
CA ARG A 25 13.48 -0.81 -3.57
C ARG A 25 12.86 -0.54 -4.93
N LEU A 26 13.15 0.62 -5.49
CA LEU A 26 12.72 0.94 -6.85
C LEU A 26 13.66 0.24 -7.83
N GLN A 27 13.08 -0.41 -8.84
CA GLN A 27 13.86 -0.92 -9.96
C GLN A 27 14.37 0.27 -10.78
N MET A 28 15.68 0.49 -10.76
CA MET A 28 16.36 1.40 -11.68
C MET A 28 16.84 0.61 -12.90
N ASP A 29 16.97 1.25 -14.05
CA ASP A 29 17.64 0.62 -15.19
C ASP A 29 19.14 0.40 -14.91
N THR A 30 19.82 -0.32 -15.80
CA THR A 30 21.25 -0.64 -15.70
C THR A 30 22.14 0.62 -15.63
N THR A 31 21.60 1.80 -15.94
CA THR A 31 22.29 3.09 -15.94
C THR A 31 22.02 3.89 -14.66
N GLY A 32 21.26 3.34 -13.70
CA GLY A 32 20.83 4.04 -12.50
C GLY A 32 19.77 5.13 -12.77
N GLN A 33 19.22 5.17 -13.98
CA GLN A 33 18.16 6.08 -14.37
C GLN A 33 16.80 5.38 -14.22
N LEU A 34 15.74 6.19 -14.13
CA LEU A 34 14.40 5.66 -14.29
C LEU A 34 14.22 5.36 -15.78
N PRO A 35 14.00 4.10 -16.20
CA PRO A 35 13.92 3.78 -17.61
C PRO A 35 12.79 4.60 -18.24
N ALA A 36 13.12 5.37 -19.28
CA ALA A 36 12.19 6.24 -19.96
C ALA A 36 11.01 5.42 -20.50
N GLY A 37 9.82 5.60 -19.89
CA GLY A 37 8.61 4.85 -20.25
C GLY A 37 8.37 3.56 -19.46
N HIS A 38 9.15 3.27 -18.42
CA HIS A 38 8.92 2.13 -17.54
C HIS A 38 8.51 2.55 -16.12
N ARG A 39 7.51 1.81 -15.64
CA ARG A 39 6.75 1.98 -14.40
C ARG A 39 7.66 1.95 -13.18
N ASN A 40 7.24 2.64 -12.12
CA ASN A 40 7.86 2.52 -10.80
C ASN A 40 7.62 1.11 -10.22
N VAL A 41 8.37 0.10 -10.68
CA VAL A 41 8.30 -1.26 -10.16
C VAL A 41 9.02 -1.28 -8.82
N ILE A 42 8.27 -1.59 -7.76
CA ILE A 42 8.79 -1.57 -6.40
C ILE A 42 8.95 -3.01 -5.92
N HIS A 43 10.20 -3.40 -5.71
CA HIS A 43 10.56 -4.67 -5.11
C HIS A 43 10.53 -4.58 -3.59
N VAL A 44 10.00 -5.62 -2.97
CA VAL A 44 10.07 -5.85 -1.54
C VAL A 44 11.16 -6.89 -1.30
N GLY A 45 12.25 -6.47 -0.68
CA GLY A 45 13.40 -7.32 -0.40
C GLY A 45 13.78 -7.25 1.07
N LEU A 46 14.41 -8.32 1.57
CA LEU A 46 14.92 -8.34 2.94
C LEU A 46 15.96 -7.21 3.14
N GLU A 47 15.90 -6.57 4.30
CA GLU A 47 16.86 -5.56 4.74
C GLU A 47 17.83 -6.17 5.76
N CYS A 48 19.11 -5.81 5.66
CA CYS A 48 20.10 -6.25 6.62
C CYS A 48 20.05 -5.35 7.86
N THR A 49 19.74 -5.93 9.01
CA THR A 49 19.69 -5.20 10.28
C THR A 49 20.99 -5.28 11.08
N CYS A 50 21.99 -6.05 10.64
CA CYS A 50 23.21 -6.35 11.41
C CYS A 50 23.95 -5.12 11.96
N TRP A 51 23.88 -3.97 11.29
CA TRP A 51 24.52 -2.73 11.73
C TRP A 51 23.79 -2.05 12.91
N ARG A 52 22.49 -2.31 13.10
CA ARG A 52 21.71 -1.90 14.28
C ARG A 52 21.88 -2.87 15.45
N ASP A 53 22.36 -4.09 15.17
CA ASP A 53 22.46 -5.20 16.12
C ASP A 53 23.75 -5.18 16.95
N GLN A 54 24.71 -4.28 16.67
CA GLN A 54 25.94 -4.11 17.47
C GLN A 54 25.70 -3.65 18.92
N LEU A 55 24.48 -3.24 19.28
CA LEU A 55 24.11 -2.78 20.62
C LEU A 55 23.32 -3.80 21.48
N LEU A 56 22.76 -4.87 20.89
CA LEU A 56 21.88 -5.83 21.61
C LEU A 56 22.32 -7.30 21.54
N GLY A 57 23.44 -7.63 20.91
CA GLY A 57 24.18 -8.88 21.10
C GLY A 57 23.46 -10.20 20.75
N SER A 58 22.25 -10.19 20.19
CA SER A 58 21.48 -11.44 20.00
C SER A 58 20.33 -11.39 19.01
N ILE A 59 20.25 -10.41 18.10
CA ILE A 59 19.25 -10.41 17.03
C ILE A 59 19.90 -10.90 15.74
N SER A 60 19.52 -12.10 15.31
CA SER A 60 19.99 -12.73 14.08
C SER A 60 19.31 -12.10 12.86
N CYS A 61 20.08 -11.43 12.01
CA CYS A 61 19.60 -10.89 10.74
C CYS A 61 19.15 -12.00 9.79
N PHE A 62 17.93 -11.87 9.24
CA PHE A 62 17.33 -12.85 8.33
C PHE A 62 18.11 -13.09 7.05
N LEU A 63 18.89 -12.10 6.58
CA LEU A 63 19.75 -12.24 5.40
C LEU A 63 20.97 -13.14 5.66
N HIS A 64 21.53 -13.09 6.86
CA HIS A 64 22.77 -13.79 7.20
C HIS A 64 22.55 -15.05 8.05
N HIS A 65 21.36 -15.20 8.62
CA HIS A 65 20.97 -16.38 9.38
C HIS A 65 19.55 -16.81 9.00
N PRO A 66 19.35 -17.47 7.84
CA PRO A 66 18.02 -17.83 7.32
C PRO A 66 17.23 -18.79 8.22
N THR A 67 17.87 -19.36 9.25
CA THR A 67 17.25 -20.18 10.31
C THR A 67 16.56 -19.35 11.40
N SER A 68 16.77 -18.04 11.45
CA SER A 68 15.96 -17.17 12.29
C SER A 68 14.57 -17.07 11.68
N LYS A 69 13.57 -17.62 12.36
CA LYS A 69 12.18 -17.48 11.94
C LYS A 69 11.86 -15.99 11.91
N LEU A 70 11.56 -15.42 10.73
CA LEU A 70 10.86 -14.13 10.69
C LEU A 70 9.67 -14.21 11.66
N PRO A 71 9.27 -13.11 12.32
CA PRO A 71 7.99 -13.08 13.03
C PRO A 71 6.93 -13.70 12.12
N GLY A 72 6.50 -14.90 12.49
CA GLY A 72 6.04 -15.92 11.56
C GLY A 72 4.78 -15.52 10.79
N ASP A 73 4.65 -16.12 9.61
CA ASP A 73 3.48 -16.12 8.70
C ASP A 73 3.03 -14.77 8.13
N GLN A 74 2.89 -13.74 8.97
CA GLN A 74 2.24 -12.47 8.59
C GLN A 74 2.98 -11.71 7.48
N SER A 75 4.32 -11.73 7.46
CA SER A 75 5.09 -11.09 6.39
C SER A 75 4.96 -11.84 5.06
N SER A 76 5.03 -13.16 5.08
CA SER A 76 4.82 -14.02 3.91
C SER A 76 3.41 -13.87 3.35
N ASP A 77 2.40 -13.84 4.24
CA ASP A 77 1.00 -13.65 3.88
C ASP A 77 0.73 -12.27 3.29
N LEU A 78 1.30 -11.22 3.89
CA LEU A 78 1.17 -9.85 3.40
C LEU A 78 1.85 -9.69 2.04
N LEU A 79 3.04 -10.27 1.85
CA LEU A 79 3.71 -10.29 0.55
C LEU A 79 2.90 -11.06 -0.48
N ARG A 80 2.35 -12.24 -0.14
CA ARG A 80 1.48 -13.02 -1.04
C ARG A 80 0.22 -12.24 -1.44
N THR A 81 -0.32 -11.47 -0.50
CA THR A 81 -1.54 -10.67 -0.66
C THR A 81 -1.30 -9.42 -1.49
N LEU A 82 -0.17 -8.73 -1.33
CA LEU A 82 0.09 -7.42 -1.95
C LEU A 82 1.07 -7.45 -3.13
N CYS A 83 1.84 -8.53 -3.28
CA CYS A 83 2.90 -8.65 -4.28
C CYS A 83 2.60 -9.73 -5.32
N THR A 84 3.13 -9.53 -6.52
CA THR A 84 3.31 -10.59 -7.52
C THR A 84 4.79 -10.90 -7.57
N ARG A 85 5.17 -12.13 -7.17
CA ARG A 85 6.55 -12.47 -6.79
C ARG A 85 7.02 -11.54 -5.67
N SER A 86 8.13 -10.83 -5.86
CA SER A 86 8.67 -9.85 -4.91
C SER A 86 8.33 -8.41 -5.28
N CYS A 87 7.45 -8.15 -6.25
CA CYS A 87 7.08 -6.79 -6.66
C CYS A 87 5.71 -6.41 -6.13
N LEU A 88 5.55 -5.20 -5.61
CA LEU A 88 4.24 -4.63 -5.27
C LEU A 88 3.33 -4.65 -6.50
N ASP A 89 2.14 -5.21 -6.33
CA ASP A 89 1.15 -5.34 -7.40
C ASP A 89 -0.03 -4.42 -7.09
N LEU A 90 -0.16 -3.35 -7.88
CA LEU A 90 -1.18 -2.33 -7.66
C LEU A 90 -2.60 -2.90 -7.70
N LYS A 91 -2.87 -3.91 -8.52
CA LYS A 91 -4.21 -4.53 -8.59
C LYS A 91 -4.51 -5.32 -7.32
N LYS A 92 -3.52 -6.07 -6.82
CA LYS A 92 -3.65 -6.80 -5.56
C LYS A 92 -3.81 -5.85 -4.37
N ILE A 93 -3.00 -4.80 -4.30
CA ILE A 93 -3.11 -3.75 -3.29
C ILE A 93 -4.49 -3.11 -3.31
N ALA A 94 -4.99 -2.73 -4.50
CA ALA A 94 -6.31 -2.14 -4.63
C ALA A 94 -7.44 -3.13 -4.27
N CYS A 95 -7.29 -4.41 -4.58
CA CYS A 95 -8.24 -5.44 -4.15
C CYS A 95 -8.28 -5.57 -2.63
N TRP A 96 -7.10 -5.70 -2.00
CA TRP A 96 -6.96 -5.81 -0.56
C TRP A 96 -7.53 -4.58 0.16
N ALA A 97 -7.19 -3.37 -0.28
CA ALA A 97 -7.69 -2.13 0.31
C ALA A 97 -9.22 -2.01 0.19
N ARG A 98 -9.82 -2.37 -0.95
CA ARG A 98 -11.29 -2.39 -1.11
C ARG A 98 -11.97 -3.33 -0.13
N LEU A 99 -11.40 -4.52 0.09
CA LEU A 99 -11.91 -5.47 1.08
C LEU A 99 -11.78 -4.92 2.50
N LEU A 100 -10.60 -4.37 2.84
CA LEU A 100 -10.35 -3.80 4.16
C LEU A 100 -11.32 -2.65 4.48
N VAL A 101 -11.50 -1.71 3.55
CA VAL A 101 -12.40 -0.55 3.73
C VAL A 101 -13.85 -1.02 3.86
N ARG A 102 -14.29 -1.99 3.05
CA ARG A 102 -15.64 -2.57 3.18
C ARG A 102 -15.85 -3.20 4.56
N SER A 103 -14.92 -4.03 5.01
CA SER A 103 -15.00 -4.68 6.32
C SER A 103 -14.98 -3.68 7.47
N ALA A 104 -14.10 -2.67 7.40
CA ALA A 104 -14.02 -1.61 8.40
C ALA A 104 -15.28 -0.73 8.41
N TRP A 105 -15.86 -0.44 7.24
CA TRP A 105 -17.09 0.37 7.13
C TRP A 105 -18.24 -0.25 7.92
N LEU A 106 -18.42 -1.57 7.86
CA LEU A 106 -19.47 -2.28 8.61
C LEU A 106 -19.34 -2.13 10.13
N LEU A 107 -18.17 -1.75 10.64
CA LEU A 107 -17.91 -1.54 12.07
C LEU A 107 -18.13 -0.08 12.50
N LEU A 108 -18.34 0.84 11.54
CA LEU A 108 -18.53 2.25 11.82
C LEU A 108 -20.03 2.58 12.03
N PRO A 109 -20.39 3.41 13.03
CA PRO A 109 -21.78 3.85 13.25
C PRO A 109 -22.42 4.48 12.00
N GLN A 110 -21.61 5.12 11.16
CA GLN A 110 -22.03 5.78 9.93
C GLN A 110 -22.62 4.80 8.91
N SER A 111 -22.27 3.52 8.96
CA SER A 111 -22.79 2.50 8.04
C SER A 111 -24.30 2.29 8.15
N HIS A 112 -24.90 2.61 9.31
CA HIS A 112 -26.35 2.56 9.50
C HIS A 112 -27.09 3.72 8.83
N ARG A 113 -26.37 4.82 8.54
CA ARG A 113 -26.95 6.06 8.01
C ARG A 113 -26.60 6.31 6.55
N CYS A 114 -25.53 5.68 6.06
CA CYS A 114 -24.95 5.96 4.75
C CYS A 114 -24.49 4.67 4.10
N GLN A 115 -24.60 4.60 2.78
CA GLN A 115 -24.12 3.48 2.01
C GLN A 115 -22.73 3.78 1.46
N LEU A 116 -21.81 2.81 1.61
CA LEU A 116 -20.51 2.82 0.94
C LEU A 116 -20.56 1.88 -0.27
N THR A 117 -20.41 2.45 -1.46
CA THR A 117 -20.33 1.70 -2.72
C THR A 117 -18.91 1.74 -3.25
N VAL A 118 -18.38 0.58 -3.63
CA VAL A 118 -17.08 0.48 -4.31
C VAL A 118 -17.31 0.62 -5.80
N LEU A 119 -16.61 1.57 -6.41
CA LEU A 119 -16.70 1.83 -7.83
C LEU A 119 -15.64 1.03 -8.60
N PRO A 120 -15.92 0.66 -9.87
CA PRO A 120 -14.94 0.04 -10.72
C PRO A 120 -13.81 1.04 -11.02
N SER A 121 -12.59 0.68 -10.67
CA SER A 121 -11.37 1.39 -11.08
C SER A 121 -10.29 0.36 -11.34
N SER A 122 -9.53 0.57 -12.41
CA SER A 122 -8.44 -0.30 -12.83
C SER A 122 -7.14 -0.01 -12.09
N HIS A 123 -7.00 1.17 -11.48
CA HIS A 123 -5.71 1.70 -11.01
C HIS A 123 -5.77 2.37 -9.62
N SER A 124 -6.97 2.63 -9.10
CA SER A 124 -7.19 3.26 -7.79
C SER A 124 -8.28 2.50 -7.02
N CYS A 125 -8.47 2.84 -5.74
CA CYS A 125 -9.68 2.44 -5.03
C CYS A 125 -10.61 3.61 -4.94
N MET A 126 -11.75 3.54 -5.63
CA MET A 126 -12.74 4.59 -5.60
C MET A 126 -13.99 4.11 -4.85
N PHE A 127 -14.46 4.96 -3.95
CA PHE A 127 -15.64 4.72 -3.12
C PHE A 127 -16.60 5.87 -3.26
N GLN A 128 -17.89 5.57 -3.22
CA GLN A 128 -18.97 6.55 -3.16
C GLN A 128 -19.70 6.38 -1.83
N LEU A 129 -19.97 7.50 -1.16
CA LEU A 129 -20.83 7.59 0.01
C LEU A 129 -22.14 8.28 -0.39
N THR A 130 -23.26 7.63 -0.09
CA THR A 130 -24.62 8.16 -0.32
C THR A 130 -25.45 8.09 0.96
N GLY A 131 -26.51 8.91 1.07
CA GLY A 131 -27.47 8.87 2.19
C GLY A 131 -27.23 9.88 3.31
N ILE A 132 -26.17 10.70 3.24
CA ILE A 132 -25.89 11.76 4.23
C ILE A 132 -26.57 13.07 3.85
N SER A 133 -26.61 13.39 2.55
CA SER A 133 -27.18 14.59 1.97
C SER A 133 -27.43 14.36 0.47
N GLU A 134 -27.93 15.38 -0.24
CA GLU A 134 -28.03 15.37 -1.71
C GLU A 134 -26.67 15.44 -2.41
N VAL A 135 -25.57 15.56 -1.65
CA VAL A 135 -24.21 15.62 -2.17
C VAL A 135 -23.64 14.21 -2.29
N ASN A 136 -23.18 13.87 -3.49
CA ASN A 136 -22.41 12.67 -3.72
C ASN A 136 -20.97 12.88 -3.23
N ILE A 137 -20.54 12.06 -2.27
CA ILE A 137 -19.16 12.10 -1.79
C ILE A 137 -18.40 10.94 -2.40
N PHE A 138 -17.30 11.24 -3.09
CA PHE A 138 -16.37 10.25 -3.62
C PHE A 138 -15.04 10.32 -2.88
N THR A 139 -14.45 9.16 -2.65
CA THR A 139 -13.09 9.04 -2.10
C THR A 139 -12.27 8.18 -3.03
N GLU A 140 -11.20 8.75 -3.57
CA GLU A 140 -10.19 8.04 -4.35
C GLU A 140 -8.94 7.82 -3.49
N MET A 141 -8.55 6.56 -3.30
CA MET A 141 -7.28 6.22 -2.68
C MET A 141 -6.19 6.06 -3.74
N ILE A 142 -5.10 6.80 -3.56
CA ILE A 142 -3.88 6.71 -4.37
C ILE A 142 -2.80 6.09 -3.51
N PHE A 143 -2.20 5.01 -4.00
CA PHE A 143 -1.17 4.29 -3.25
C PHE A 143 0.22 4.83 -3.55
N GLY A 144 1.04 4.91 -2.52
CA GLY A 144 2.45 5.26 -2.62
C GLY A 144 3.28 4.45 -1.64
N VAL A 145 4.59 4.54 -1.79
CA VAL A 145 5.55 4.07 -0.78
C VAL A 145 6.40 5.23 -0.32
N GLN A 146 6.83 5.16 0.93
CA GLN A 146 7.83 6.07 1.46
C GLN A 146 9.20 5.38 1.44
N ARG A 147 10.19 6.04 0.84
CA ARG A 147 11.59 5.62 0.77
C ARG A 147 12.45 6.68 1.44
N GLY A 148 12.70 6.53 2.74
CA GLY A 148 13.38 7.56 3.53
C GLY A 148 12.56 8.86 3.55
N SER A 149 13.15 9.96 3.07
CA SER A 149 12.47 11.27 2.94
C SER A 149 11.66 11.43 1.64
N SER A 150 11.81 10.51 0.67
CA SER A 150 11.12 10.60 -0.61
C SER A 150 9.84 9.78 -0.63
N VAL A 151 8.80 10.33 -1.23
CA VAL A 151 7.52 9.65 -1.47
C VAL A 151 7.43 9.30 -2.96
N THR A 152 7.10 8.05 -3.26
CA THR A 152 6.89 7.59 -4.64
C THR A 152 5.47 7.05 -4.77
N CYS A 153 4.66 7.71 -5.60
CA CYS A 153 3.33 7.19 -5.95
C CYS A 153 3.45 5.97 -6.86
N LEU A 154 2.59 4.99 -6.63
CA LEU A 154 2.40 3.85 -7.51
C LEU A 154 1.48 4.29 -8.66
N SER A 155 2.02 5.05 -9.61
CA SER A 155 1.31 5.41 -10.84
C SER A 155 1.48 4.33 -11.91
N GLN A 156 0.50 4.23 -12.80
CA GLN A 156 0.68 3.50 -14.06
C GLN A 156 1.43 4.32 -15.10
#